data_AF-A0A4Y3J654-F1
#
_entry.id   AF-A0A4Y3J654-F1
#
_cell.length_a   1.000
_cell.length_b   1.000
_cell.length_c   1.000
_cell.angle_alpha   90.00
_cell.angle_beta   90.00
_cell.angle_gamma   90.00
#
_symmetry.space_group_name_H-M   'P 1'
#
loop_
_entity.id
_entity.type
_entity.pdbx_description
1 polymer ?
#
loop_
_entity_poly.entity_id
_entity_poly.type
_entity_poly.pdbx_seq_one_letter_code
_entity_poly.pdbx_strand_id
1 'polypeptide(L)'
;MNIDINVLLENLKLDKSPRTEKSLDQLNSLLKARYNSGEKDFSIATIGRISKANNGIGTVSIRNKTGVHFRLLIEAWATKANTTLKKPHVTQSRVLNIPTDLQLLTRLDDPALRAVFGQIIAEKNKLKVENNILKKNAEVIVDVRPKQIMRSNSENQSIEVLPALNDIFLPSEIEALKDAIDKKKMEFRGLTPSESGAVKDENGRILFKTGFIFAIRKILMHISA
;
A
#
# COMPACT_ATOMS: atom_id res chain seq x y z
N MET A 1 -18.32 -26.40 -7.28
CA MET A 1 -19.67 -26.21 -6.70
C MET A 1 -20.57 -25.78 -7.85
N ASN A 2 -21.49 -26.63 -8.29
CA ASN A 2 -22.32 -26.35 -9.46
C ASN A 2 -23.48 -25.45 -9.01
N ILE A 3 -23.32 -24.13 -9.15
CA ILE A 3 -24.33 -23.16 -8.71
C ILE A 3 -25.40 -23.05 -9.80
N ASP A 4 -26.61 -23.46 -9.47
CA ASP A 4 -27.74 -23.38 -10.39
C ASP A 4 -28.35 -21.97 -10.36
N ILE A 5 -27.89 -21.14 -11.29
CA ILE A 5 -28.20 -19.69 -11.33
C ILE A 5 -29.69 -19.43 -11.49
N ASN A 6 -30.42 -20.30 -12.18
CA ASN A 6 -31.86 -20.13 -12.39
C ASN A 6 -32.64 -20.27 -11.08
N VAL A 7 -32.27 -21.24 -10.24
CA VAL A 7 -32.88 -21.44 -8.92
C VAL A 7 -32.56 -20.25 -7.99
N LEU A 8 -31.34 -19.73 -8.06
CA LEU A 8 -30.95 -18.54 -7.31
C LEU A 8 -31.77 -17.31 -7.75
N LEU A 9 -31.96 -17.11 -9.05
CA LEU A 9 -32.72 -15.98 -9.58
C LEU A 9 -34.16 -15.98 -9.06
N GLU A 10 -34.83 -17.12 -9.09
CA GLU A 10 -36.21 -17.26 -8.60
C GLU A 10 -36.27 -16.97 -7.08
N ASN A 11 -35.33 -17.50 -6.30
CA ASN A 11 -35.25 -17.18 -4.87
C ASN A 11 -35.00 -15.70 -4.58
N LEU A 12 -34.23 -15.01 -5.43
CA LEU A 12 -33.96 -13.57 -5.28
C LEU A 12 -35.17 -12.70 -5.65
N LYS A 13 -36.12 -13.22 -6.44
CA LYS A 13 -37.36 -12.54 -6.81
C LYS A 13 -38.43 -12.63 -5.73
N LEU A 14 -38.41 -13.68 -4.90
CA LEU A 14 -39.38 -13.86 -3.80
C LEU A 14 -39.43 -12.60 -2.90
N ASP A 15 -40.66 -12.13 -2.66
CA ASP A 15 -40.98 -10.93 -1.88
C ASP A 15 -40.33 -9.63 -2.40
N LYS A 16 -40.16 -9.48 -3.73
CA LYS A 16 -39.65 -8.25 -4.34
C LYS A 16 -40.71 -7.56 -5.17
N SER A 17 -40.51 -6.25 -5.37
CA SER A 17 -41.40 -5.47 -6.21
C SER A 17 -41.23 -5.82 -7.69
N PRO A 18 -42.27 -5.68 -8.53
CA PRO A 18 -42.19 -5.97 -9.98
C PRO A 18 -41.08 -5.20 -10.70
N ARG A 19 -40.74 -4.01 -10.19
CA ARG A 19 -39.63 -3.20 -10.69
C ARG A 19 -38.26 -3.83 -10.41
N THR A 20 -38.10 -4.42 -9.23
CA THR A 20 -36.87 -5.09 -8.80
C THR A 20 -36.69 -6.41 -9.54
N GLU A 21 -37.77 -7.16 -9.76
CA GLU A 21 -37.76 -8.40 -10.56
C GLU A 21 -37.30 -8.13 -12.00
N LYS A 22 -37.90 -7.14 -12.68
CA LYS A 22 -37.46 -6.73 -14.03
C LYS A 22 -35.98 -6.34 -14.07
N SER A 23 -35.52 -5.66 -13.02
CA SER A 23 -34.12 -5.24 -12.90
C SER A 23 -33.18 -6.45 -12.71
N LEU A 24 -33.59 -7.46 -11.93
CA LEU A 24 -32.87 -8.73 -11.75
C LEU A 24 -32.81 -9.52 -13.06
N ASP A 25 -33.89 -9.59 -13.82
CA ASP A 25 -33.94 -10.29 -15.12
C ASP A 25 -33.01 -9.64 -16.16
N GLN A 26 -33.02 -8.30 -16.23
CA GLN A 26 -32.09 -7.55 -17.08
C GLN A 26 -30.64 -7.79 -16.67
N LEU A 27 -30.34 -7.76 -15.37
CA LEU A 27 -29.00 -8.01 -14.86
C LEU A 27 -28.55 -9.45 -15.16
N ASN A 28 -29.44 -10.44 -14.98
CA ASN A 28 -29.13 -11.84 -15.27
C ASN A 28 -28.84 -12.06 -16.77
N SER A 29 -29.63 -11.44 -17.64
CA SER A 29 -29.43 -11.50 -19.10
C SER A 29 -28.07 -10.92 -19.51
N LEU A 30 -27.69 -9.78 -18.92
CA LEU A 30 -26.38 -9.15 -19.12
C LEU A 30 -25.23 -10.06 -18.65
N LEU A 31 -25.35 -10.62 -17.45
CA LEU A 31 -24.31 -11.50 -16.89
C LEU A 31 -24.15 -12.80 -17.70
N LYS A 32 -25.27 -13.38 -18.15
CA LYS A 32 -25.27 -14.54 -19.05
C LYS A 32 -24.57 -14.25 -20.37
N ALA A 33 -24.84 -13.10 -20.99
CA ALA A 33 -24.17 -12.70 -22.22
C ALA A 33 -22.65 -12.54 -22.02
N ARG A 34 -22.24 -11.89 -20.92
CA ARG A 34 -20.81 -11.70 -20.56
C ARG A 34 -20.10 -13.03 -20.34
N TYR A 35 -20.74 -13.96 -19.63
CA TYR A 35 -20.22 -15.30 -19.39
C TYR A 35 -20.02 -16.06 -20.71
N ASN A 36 -21.01 -16.01 -21.61
CA ASN A 36 -20.93 -16.67 -22.92
C ASN A 36 -19.83 -16.06 -23.81
N SER A 37 -19.57 -14.75 -23.69
CA SER A 37 -18.45 -14.07 -24.37
C SER A 37 -17.08 -14.37 -23.75
N GLY A 38 -17.00 -15.16 -22.66
CA GLY A 38 -15.75 -15.51 -22.00
C GLY A 38 -15.12 -14.38 -21.17
N GLU A 39 -15.87 -13.33 -20.87
CA GLU A 39 -15.37 -12.22 -20.08
C GLU A 39 -15.20 -12.59 -18.60
N LYS A 40 -14.15 -12.04 -17.97
CA LYS A 40 -13.77 -12.38 -16.60
C LYS A 40 -13.95 -11.23 -15.59
N ASP A 41 -14.31 -10.03 -16.05
CA ASP A 41 -14.49 -8.87 -15.18
C ASP A 41 -15.93 -8.75 -14.69
N PHE A 42 -16.22 -9.40 -13.57
CA PHE A 42 -17.50 -9.30 -12.84
C PHE A 42 -17.46 -8.28 -11.71
N SER A 43 -16.57 -7.28 -11.78
CA SER A 43 -16.50 -6.25 -10.73
C SER A 43 -17.75 -5.36 -10.71
N ILE A 44 -18.19 -5.00 -9.50
CA ILE A 44 -19.42 -4.20 -9.29
C ILE A 44 -19.38 -2.87 -10.07
N ALA A 45 -18.19 -2.24 -10.17
CA ALA A 45 -18.01 -1.00 -10.90
C ALA A 45 -18.17 -1.19 -12.42
N THR A 46 -17.60 -2.26 -12.98
CA THR A 46 -17.71 -2.59 -14.40
C THR A 46 -19.14 -2.98 -14.75
N ILE A 47 -19.72 -3.94 -14.01
CA ILE A 47 -21.10 -4.41 -14.22
C ILE A 47 -22.11 -3.27 -14.07
N GLY A 48 -22.00 -2.43 -13.04
CA GLY A 48 -22.94 -1.33 -12.86
C GLY A 48 -22.80 -0.22 -13.92
N ARG A 49 -21.61 -0.02 -14.52
CA ARG A 49 -21.43 0.92 -15.64
C ARG A 49 -22.10 0.38 -16.91
N ILE A 50 -21.87 -0.89 -17.22
CA ILE A 50 -22.44 -1.56 -18.41
C ILE A 50 -23.96 -1.66 -18.26
N SER A 51 -24.45 -2.09 -17.10
CA SER A 51 -25.88 -2.21 -16.84
C SER A 51 -26.59 -0.86 -17.00
N LYS A 52 -26.02 0.22 -16.47
CA LYS A 52 -26.54 1.58 -16.69
C LYS A 52 -26.55 1.99 -18.17
N ALA A 53 -25.51 1.63 -18.94
CA ALA A 53 -25.45 1.91 -20.37
C ALA A 53 -26.54 1.17 -21.16
N ASN A 54 -26.96 -0.01 -20.69
CA ASN A 54 -28.04 -0.81 -21.27
C ASN A 54 -29.41 -0.54 -20.62
N ASN A 55 -29.64 0.69 -20.13
CA ASN A 55 -30.87 1.11 -19.44
C ASN A 55 -31.25 0.28 -18.19
N GLY A 56 -30.30 -0.44 -17.61
CA GLY A 56 -30.44 -1.22 -16.39
C GLY A 56 -30.00 -0.46 -15.14
N ILE A 57 -29.58 -1.22 -14.13
CA ILE A 57 -29.28 -0.72 -12.79
C ILE A 57 -27.90 -0.05 -12.75
N GLY A 58 -27.81 1.11 -12.11
CA GLY A 58 -26.54 1.80 -11.90
C GLY A 58 -25.66 1.22 -10.79
N THR A 59 -24.36 1.55 -10.84
CA THR A 59 -23.36 1.19 -9.82
C THR A 59 -23.80 1.54 -8.39
N VAL A 60 -24.45 2.69 -8.20
CA VAL A 60 -24.91 3.18 -6.88
C VAL A 60 -25.95 2.24 -6.28
N SER A 61 -26.93 1.80 -7.08
CA SER A 61 -27.99 0.90 -6.62
C SER A 61 -27.47 -0.47 -6.20
N ILE A 62 -26.42 -0.98 -6.85
CA ILE A 62 -25.76 -2.25 -6.49
C ILE A 62 -24.95 -2.09 -5.20
N ARG A 63 -24.30 -0.94 -5.00
CA ARG A 63 -23.49 -0.65 -3.80
C ARG A 63 -24.33 -0.39 -2.55
N ASN A 64 -25.54 0.13 -2.71
CA ASN A 64 -26.42 0.46 -1.60
C ASN A 64 -26.77 -0.78 -0.74
N LYS A 65 -27.11 -0.53 0.55
CA LYS A 65 -27.50 -1.59 1.49
C LYS A 65 -28.71 -2.39 1.00
N THR A 66 -29.64 -1.76 0.28
CA THR A 66 -30.83 -2.41 -0.27
C THR A 66 -30.52 -3.29 -1.49
N GLY A 67 -29.39 -3.09 -2.18
CA GLY A 67 -28.99 -3.80 -3.40
C GLY A 67 -28.28 -5.15 -3.17
N VAL A 68 -28.47 -5.79 -2.01
CA VAL A 68 -27.82 -7.09 -1.67
C VAL A 68 -28.16 -8.16 -2.70
N HIS A 69 -29.42 -8.21 -3.15
CA HIS A 69 -29.89 -9.19 -4.14
C HIS A 69 -29.13 -9.08 -5.47
N PHE A 70 -28.81 -7.86 -5.92
CA PHE A 70 -27.99 -7.67 -7.12
C PHE A 70 -26.55 -8.14 -6.92
N ARG A 71 -25.96 -7.91 -5.74
CA ARG A 71 -24.60 -8.38 -5.42
C ARG A 71 -24.52 -9.91 -5.38
N LEU A 72 -25.50 -10.56 -4.76
CA LEU A 72 -25.57 -12.03 -4.70
C LEU A 72 -25.65 -12.65 -6.10
N LEU A 73 -26.44 -12.06 -7.00
CA LEU A 73 -26.53 -12.53 -8.38
C LEU A 73 -25.19 -12.38 -9.13
N ILE A 74 -24.52 -11.24 -8.98
CA ILE A 74 -23.20 -11.01 -9.61
C ILE A 74 -22.15 -11.97 -9.05
N GLU A 75 -22.20 -12.26 -7.75
CA GLU A 75 -21.30 -13.21 -7.08
C GLU A 75 -21.50 -14.65 -7.58
N ALA A 76 -22.75 -15.08 -7.77
CA ALA A 76 -23.07 -16.38 -8.34
C ALA A 76 -22.56 -16.54 -9.78
N TRP A 77 -22.64 -15.48 -10.59
CA TRP A 77 -22.06 -15.49 -11.93
C TRP A 77 -20.52 -15.46 -11.91
N ALA A 78 -19.92 -14.68 -11.01
CA ALA A 78 -18.47 -14.62 -10.86
C ALA A 78 -17.89 -15.98 -10.45
N THR A 79 -18.53 -16.65 -9.48
CA THR A 79 -18.16 -17.99 -9.02
C THR A 79 -18.35 -19.04 -10.11
N LYS A 80 -19.45 -18.99 -10.88
CA LYS A 80 -19.64 -19.86 -12.06
C LYS A 80 -18.57 -19.64 -13.14
N ALA A 81 -18.07 -18.41 -13.28
CA ALA A 81 -16.97 -18.07 -14.19
C ALA A 81 -15.57 -18.43 -13.65
N ASN A 82 -15.46 -18.99 -12.45
CA ASN A 82 -14.19 -19.16 -11.72
C ASN A 82 -13.40 -17.84 -11.60
N THR A 83 -14.11 -16.73 -11.41
CA THR A 83 -13.55 -15.37 -11.25
C THR A 83 -13.93 -14.79 -9.89
N THR A 84 -13.37 -13.63 -9.56
CA THR A 84 -13.69 -12.91 -8.31
C THR A 84 -14.40 -11.58 -8.60
N LEU A 85 -15.17 -11.08 -7.63
CA LEU A 85 -15.82 -9.77 -7.68
C LEU A 85 -14.83 -8.59 -7.68
N LYS A 86 -13.55 -8.86 -7.44
CA LYS A 86 -12.49 -7.85 -7.49
C LYS A 86 -12.11 -7.66 -8.96
N LYS A 87 -11.91 -6.40 -9.35
CA LYS A 87 -11.35 -6.10 -10.67
C LYS A 87 -10.08 -6.93 -10.83
N PRO A 88 -9.94 -7.73 -11.90
CA PRO A 88 -8.72 -8.50 -12.12
C PRO A 88 -7.54 -7.54 -12.04
N HIS A 89 -6.47 -7.97 -11.36
CA HIS A 89 -5.29 -7.14 -11.18
C HIS A 89 -4.78 -6.74 -12.57
N VAL A 90 -5.04 -5.50 -12.97
CA VAL A 90 -4.51 -4.95 -14.20
C VAL A 90 -3.05 -4.68 -13.91
N THR A 91 -2.17 -5.61 -14.30
CA THR A 91 -0.71 -5.44 -14.23
C THR A 91 -0.23 -4.25 -15.06
N GLN A 92 -1.12 -3.64 -15.85
CA GLN A 92 -0.87 -2.53 -16.77
C GLN A 92 -1.35 -1.17 -16.22
N SER A 93 -1.20 -0.90 -14.92
CA SER A 93 -1.41 0.49 -14.46
C SER A 93 -0.14 1.32 -14.68
N ARG A 94 -0.14 2.09 -15.77
CA ARG A 94 0.75 3.24 -16.06
C ARG A 94 2.15 3.00 -16.63
N VAL A 95 2.49 1.81 -17.13
CA VAL A 95 3.50 1.78 -18.19
C VAL A 95 2.72 2.16 -19.44
N LEU A 96 2.93 3.37 -19.96
CA LEU A 96 2.58 3.72 -21.34
C LEU A 96 2.85 2.48 -22.21
N ASN A 97 1.98 2.14 -23.17
CA ASN A 97 2.20 1.06 -24.13
C ASN A 97 3.44 1.35 -25.01
N ILE A 98 4.59 1.48 -24.39
CA ILE A 98 5.90 1.56 -24.98
C ILE A 98 6.20 0.10 -25.29
N PRO A 99 6.25 -0.28 -26.57
CA PRO A 99 6.65 -1.63 -26.93
C PRO A 99 7.96 -1.94 -26.21
N THR A 100 8.05 -3.16 -25.66
CA THR A 100 9.30 -3.60 -25.01
C THR A 100 10.44 -3.43 -26.01
N ASP A 101 11.66 -3.12 -25.57
CA ASP A 101 12.82 -2.92 -26.45
C ASP A 101 12.95 -4.06 -27.49
N LEU A 102 12.62 -5.30 -27.12
CA LEU A 102 12.54 -6.47 -28.02
C LEU A 102 11.41 -6.40 -29.07
N GLN A 103 10.25 -5.86 -28.73
CA GLN A 103 9.14 -5.62 -29.67
C GLN A 103 9.42 -4.47 -30.64
N LEU A 104 10.35 -3.55 -30.30
CA LEU A 104 10.82 -2.54 -31.25
C LEU A 104 11.74 -3.18 -32.30
N LEU A 105 12.54 -4.17 -31.93
CA LEU A 105 13.40 -4.91 -32.87
C LEU A 105 12.60 -5.65 -33.94
N THR A 106 11.40 -6.16 -33.60
CA THR A 106 10.55 -6.86 -34.57
C THR A 106 9.94 -5.92 -35.62
N ARG A 107 10.03 -4.60 -35.44
CA ARG A 107 9.56 -3.61 -36.42
C ARG A 107 10.64 -3.19 -37.43
N LEU A 108 11.90 -3.56 -37.19
CA LEU A 108 12.98 -3.35 -38.15
C LEU A 108 13.00 -4.54 -39.11
N ASP A 109 12.77 -4.29 -40.40
CA ASP A 109 12.77 -5.35 -41.42
C ASP A 109 14.18 -5.88 -41.72
N ASP A 110 15.19 -5.00 -41.71
CA ASP A 110 16.59 -5.35 -41.98
C ASP A 110 17.22 -6.16 -40.82
N PRO A 111 17.65 -7.42 -41.05
CA PRO A 111 18.31 -8.25 -40.05
C PRO A 111 19.62 -7.66 -39.52
N ALA A 112 20.39 -6.96 -40.35
CA ALA A 112 21.68 -6.39 -39.93
C ALA A 112 21.46 -5.23 -38.95
N LEU A 113 20.56 -4.31 -39.29
CA LEU A 113 20.16 -3.21 -38.40
C LEU A 113 19.54 -3.75 -37.11
N ARG A 114 18.70 -4.79 -37.18
CA ARG A 114 18.10 -5.44 -36.01
C ARG A 114 19.16 -6.00 -35.05
N ALA A 115 20.23 -6.61 -35.56
CA ALA A 115 21.33 -7.11 -34.74
C ALA A 115 22.07 -5.98 -34.01
N VAL A 116 22.38 -4.88 -34.71
CA VAL A 116 23.07 -3.71 -34.12
C VAL A 116 22.21 -3.08 -33.02
N PHE A 117 20.92 -2.85 -33.26
CA PHE A 117 20.03 -2.33 -32.22
C PHE A 117 19.87 -3.31 -31.05
N GLY A 118 19.87 -4.61 -31.30
CA GLY A 118 19.88 -5.63 -30.26
C GLY A 118 21.11 -5.53 -29.35
N GLN A 119 22.28 -5.29 -29.93
CA GLN A 119 23.51 -5.06 -29.19
C GLN A 119 23.45 -3.77 -28.35
N ILE A 120 22.94 -2.67 -28.93
CA ILE A 120 22.75 -1.38 -28.23
C ILE A 120 21.80 -1.53 -27.03
N ILE A 121 20.71 -2.28 -27.18
CA ILE A 121 19.76 -2.56 -26.10
C ILE A 121 20.43 -3.36 -24.97
N ALA A 122 21.24 -4.37 -25.31
CA ALA A 122 21.96 -5.16 -24.33
C ALA A 122 22.94 -4.30 -23.52
N GLU A 123 23.70 -3.42 -24.19
CA GLU A 123 24.64 -2.51 -23.56
C GLU A 123 23.94 -1.48 -22.66
N LYS A 124 22.87 -0.85 -23.16
CA LYS A 124 22.00 0.05 -22.36
C LYS A 124 21.51 -0.64 -21.09
N ASN A 125 21.04 -1.88 -21.19
CA ASN A 125 20.54 -2.63 -20.04
C ASN A 125 21.65 -2.94 -19.03
N LYS A 126 22.84 -3.32 -19.51
CA LYS A 126 24.02 -3.51 -18.67
C LYS A 126 24.39 -2.23 -17.93
N LEU A 127 24.51 -1.11 -18.64
CA LEU A 127 24.83 0.20 -18.05
C LEU A 127 23.77 0.64 -17.02
N LYS A 128 22.49 0.36 -17.27
CA LYS A 128 21.40 0.67 -16.32
C LYS A 128 21.52 -0.15 -15.04
N VAL A 129 21.91 -1.43 -15.14
CA VAL A 129 22.15 -2.30 -13.98
C VAL A 129 23.35 -1.79 -13.19
N GLU A 130 24.48 -1.51 -13.86
CA GLU A 130 25.68 -0.95 -13.22
C GLU A 130 25.38 0.38 -12.53
N ASN A 131 24.68 1.30 -13.19
CA ASN A 131 24.28 2.58 -12.60
C ASN A 131 23.38 2.42 -11.38
N ASN A 132 22.45 1.46 -11.41
CA ASN A 132 21.60 1.15 -10.26
C ASN A 132 22.41 0.58 -9.09
N ILE A 133 23.41 -0.27 -9.36
CA ILE A 133 24.33 -0.78 -8.33
C ILE A 133 25.14 0.37 -7.75
N LEU A 134 25.70 1.24 -8.60
CA LEU A 134 26.47 2.41 -8.16
C LEU A 134 25.63 3.37 -7.32
N LYS A 135 24.37 3.64 -7.71
CA LYS A 135 23.44 4.45 -6.90
C LYS A 135 23.18 3.85 -5.53
N LYS A 136 22.95 2.54 -5.46
CA LYS A 136 22.79 1.82 -4.18
C LYS A 136 24.05 1.89 -3.32
N ASN A 137 25.22 1.83 -3.94
CA ASN A 137 26.51 1.90 -3.25
C ASN A 137 26.97 3.33 -2.94
N ALA A 138 26.38 4.35 -3.57
CA ALA A 138 26.67 5.76 -3.29
C ALA A 138 25.98 6.25 -2.02
N GLU A 139 24.82 5.68 -1.67
CA GLU A 139 24.11 5.95 -0.42
C GLU A 139 24.58 5.05 0.74
N VAL A 140 25.88 4.81 0.85
CA VAL A 140 26.44 4.16 2.05
C VAL A 140 26.52 5.23 3.14
N ILE A 141 25.49 5.30 3.98
CA ILE A 141 25.53 6.05 5.24
C ILE A 141 26.48 5.28 6.16
N VAL A 142 27.77 5.61 6.10
CA VAL A 142 28.76 5.13 7.06
C VAL A 142 28.51 5.88 8.36
N ASP A 143 28.01 5.19 9.36
CA ASP A 143 27.94 5.71 10.72
C ASP A 143 29.36 5.80 11.30
N VAL A 144 29.94 7.01 11.26
CA VAL A 144 31.32 7.29 11.72
C VAL A 144 31.38 7.51 13.24
N ARG A 145 30.32 7.17 13.99
CA ARG A 145 30.37 7.22 15.45
C ARG A 145 31.49 6.31 15.96
N PRO A 146 32.38 6.79 16.86
CA PRO A 146 33.38 5.93 17.47
C PRO A 146 32.63 4.82 18.20
N LYS A 147 32.79 3.58 17.73
CA LYS A 147 32.35 2.41 18.50
C LYS A 147 33.20 2.39 19.76
N GLN A 148 32.72 3.02 20.84
CA GLN A 148 33.22 2.72 22.16
C GLN A 148 33.08 1.21 22.31
N ILE A 149 34.23 0.55 22.43
CA ILE A 149 34.32 -0.88 22.61
C ILE A 149 33.64 -1.18 23.94
N MET A 150 32.35 -1.52 23.90
CA MET A 150 31.73 -2.26 24.98
C MET A 150 32.44 -3.61 24.99
N ARG A 151 33.41 -3.74 25.89
CA ARG A 151 34.03 -5.02 26.21
C ARG A 151 32.91 -5.95 26.64
N SER A 152 32.50 -6.87 25.76
CA SER A 152 31.67 -7.99 26.15
C SER A 152 32.53 -8.94 26.97
N ASN A 153 32.70 -8.64 28.26
CA ASN A 153 33.08 -9.66 29.22
C ASN A 153 31.81 -10.46 29.53
N SER A 154 31.59 -11.49 28.72
CA SER A 154 30.85 -12.65 29.18
C SER A 154 31.63 -13.26 30.35
N GLU A 155 30.87 -13.71 31.36
CA GLU A 155 31.34 -14.44 32.55
C GLU A 155 31.86 -13.56 33.70
N ASN A 156 30.94 -13.04 34.52
CA ASN A 156 30.87 -13.35 35.96
C ASN A 156 29.75 -12.53 36.62
N GLN A 157 28.96 -13.19 37.46
CA GLN A 157 28.04 -12.53 38.40
C GLN A 157 28.86 -11.66 39.35
N SER A 158 28.94 -10.37 39.06
CA SER A 158 29.40 -9.35 40.00
C SER A 158 28.58 -8.10 39.74
N ILE A 159 28.00 -7.56 40.81
CA ILE A 159 27.23 -6.32 40.87
C ILE A 159 27.76 -5.32 39.84
N GLU A 160 27.01 -5.14 38.74
CA GLU A 160 27.32 -4.14 37.74
C GLU A 160 27.07 -2.78 38.39
N VAL A 161 28.14 -2.15 38.88
CA VAL A 161 28.14 -0.71 39.10
C VAL A 161 28.07 -0.11 37.71
N LEU A 162 26.84 0.13 37.24
CA LEU A 162 26.59 0.88 36.02
C LEU A 162 27.39 2.19 36.13
N PRO A 163 28.17 2.58 35.10
CA PRO A 163 28.73 3.92 35.05
C PRO A 163 27.58 4.90 35.28
N ALA A 164 27.79 5.91 36.14
CA ALA A 164 26.81 6.97 36.31
C ALA A 164 26.46 7.49 34.91
N LEU A 165 25.17 7.69 34.64
CA LEU A 165 24.68 8.11 33.31
C LEU A 165 25.42 9.37 32.80
N ASN A 166 25.99 10.15 33.70
CA ASN A 166 26.85 11.31 33.47
C ASN A 166 28.03 11.04 32.52
N ASP A 167 28.64 9.84 32.56
CA ASP A 167 29.82 9.50 31.75
C ASP A 167 29.47 8.92 30.37
N ILE A 168 28.18 8.62 30.13
CA ILE A 168 27.69 8.00 28.88
C ILE A 168 27.30 9.06 27.85
N PHE A 169 26.77 10.20 28.30
CA PHE A 169 26.28 11.25 27.40
C PHE A 169 27.34 12.32 27.15
N LEU A 170 27.54 12.67 25.87
CA LEU A 170 28.33 13.84 25.51
C LEU A 170 27.58 15.14 25.85
N PRO A 171 28.28 16.26 26.11
CA PRO A 171 27.65 17.56 26.36
C PRO A 171 26.68 17.99 25.26
N SER A 172 27.01 17.68 23.99
CA SER A 172 26.16 17.95 22.83
C SER A 172 24.88 17.11 22.80
N GLU A 173 24.92 15.88 23.31
CA GLU A 173 23.75 15.00 23.39
C GLU A 173 22.81 15.46 24.50
N ILE A 174 23.35 15.93 25.63
CA ILE A 174 22.57 16.53 26.72
C ILE A 174 21.87 17.80 26.23
N GLU A 175 22.57 18.64 25.46
CA GLU A 175 21.99 19.84 24.86
C GLU A 175 20.88 19.51 23.86
N ALA A 176 21.08 18.50 23.01
CA ALA A 176 20.06 18.03 22.07
C ALA A 176 18.81 17.49 22.78
N LEU A 177 18.98 16.75 23.87
CA LEU A 177 17.86 16.27 24.69
C LEU A 177 17.11 17.41 25.37
N LYS A 178 17.82 18.44 25.85
CA LYS A 178 17.21 19.66 26.41
C LYS A 178 16.43 20.44 25.34
N ASP A 179 17.00 20.59 24.14
CA ASP A 179 16.34 21.21 22.97
C ASP A 179 15.05 20.48 22.61
N ALA A 180 15.11 19.15 22.62
CA ALA A 180 14.01 18.27 22.22
C ALA A 180 12.82 18.27 23.19
N ILE A 181 12.94 18.82 24.40
CA ILE A 181 11.84 18.99 25.37
C ILE A 181 11.52 20.45 25.70
N ASP A 182 12.20 21.41 25.08
CA ASP A 182 11.99 22.84 25.32
C ASP A 182 10.65 23.30 24.73
N LYS A 183 9.75 23.71 25.61
CA LYS A 183 8.39 24.13 25.27
C LYS A 183 8.38 25.29 24.26
N LYS A 184 9.30 26.25 24.38
CA LYS A 184 9.34 27.42 23.49
C LYS A 184 9.73 27.04 22.06
N LYS A 185 10.68 26.12 21.92
CA LYS A 185 11.16 25.64 20.62
C LYS A 185 10.19 24.66 19.98
N MET A 186 9.49 23.87 20.79
CA MET A 186 8.38 23.04 20.31
C MET A 186 7.27 23.89 19.71
N GLU A 187 6.83 24.93 20.42
CA GLU A 187 5.78 25.83 19.94
C GLU A 187 6.19 26.56 18.65
N PHE A 188 7.45 26.98 18.53
CA PHE A 188 7.99 27.58 17.30
C PHE A 188 7.99 26.60 16.11
N ARG A 189 8.09 25.28 16.36
CA ARG A 189 8.07 24.23 15.34
C ARG A 189 6.68 23.63 15.12
N GLY A 190 5.63 24.24 15.66
CA GLY A 190 4.26 23.72 15.54
C GLY A 190 3.96 22.48 16.37
N LEU A 191 4.85 22.12 17.31
CA LEU A 191 4.72 20.95 18.15
C LEU A 191 3.98 21.29 19.44
N THR A 192 2.92 20.54 19.74
CA THR A 192 2.13 20.72 20.96
C THR A 192 2.37 19.56 21.94
N PRO A 193 2.86 19.84 23.17
CA PRO A 193 3.00 18.83 24.19
C PRO A 193 1.63 18.47 24.78
N SER A 194 1.36 17.17 24.90
CA SER A 194 0.15 16.65 25.56
C SER A 194 0.43 16.39 27.04
N GLU A 195 -0.59 16.45 27.89
CA GLU A 195 -0.54 16.13 29.33
C GLU A 195 0.02 14.72 29.62
N SER A 196 -0.17 13.79 28.68
CA SER A 196 0.37 12.42 28.73
C SER A 196 1.86 12.31 28.36
N GLY A 197 2.53 13.45 28.12
CA GLY A 197 3.93 13.50 27.70
C GLY A 197 4.16 13.08 26.24
N ALA A 198 3.09 12.97 25.44
CA ALA A 198 3.16 12.81 23.98
C ALA A 198 3.43 14.17 23.32
N VAL A 199 4.00 14.15 22.12
CA VAL A 199 4.16 15.35 21.28
C VAL A 199 3.32 15.20 20.04
N LYS A 200 2.51 16.21 19.75
CA LYS A 200 1.63 16.24 18.58
C LYS A 200 2.07 17.31 17.61
N ASP A 201 1.81 17.06 16.34
CA ASP A 201 1.96 18.03 15.25
C ASP A 201 0.78 19.04 15.24
N GLU A 202 0.87 20.10 14.42
CA GLU A 202 -0.16 21.13 14.25
C GLU A 202 -1.53 20.53 13.88
N ASN A 203 -1.50 19.42 13.15
CA ASN A 203 -2.68 18.66 12.71
C ASN A 203 -3.24 17.68 13.77
N GLY A 204 -2.72 17.71 15.00
CA GLY A 204 -3.16 16.84 16.10
C GLY A 204 -2.68 15.39 16.00
N ARG A 205 -1.80 15.07 15.05
CA ARG A 205 -1.20 13.74 14.89
C ARG A 205 -0.09 13.52 15.92
N ILE A 206 -0.04 12.33 16.51
CA ILE A 206 0.99 11.97 17.49
C ILE A 206 2.32 11.74 16.76
N LEU A 207 3.28 12.63 16.97
CA LEU A 207 4.64 12.51 16.43
C LEU A 207 5.51 11.65 17.35
N PHE A 208 5.43 11.93 18.66
CA PHE A 208 6.08 11.14 19.69
C PHE A 208 5.04 10.58 20.66
N LYS A 209 5.19 9.28 20.96
CA LYS A 209 4.24 8.53 21.81
C LYS A 209 4.16 9.09 23.23
N THR A 210 3.08 8.75 23.92
CA THR A 210 2.89 9.04 25.35
C THR A 210 4.11 8.61 26.17
N GLY A 211 4.54 9.47 27.10
CA GLY A 211 5.72 9.22 27.92
C GLY A 211 7.05 9.76 27.37
N PHE A 212 7.11 10.24 26.11
CA PHE A 212 8.35 10.75 25.50
C PHE A 212 9.00 11.89 26.32
N ILE A 213 8.23 12.94 26.63
CA ILE A 213 8.74 14.09 27.40
C ILE A 213 9.16 13.66 28.80
N PHE A 214 8.41 12.77 29.44
CA PHE A 214 8.71 12.28 30.78
C PHE A 214 9.97 11.40 30.83
N ALA A 215 10.19 10.57 29.80
CA ALA A 215 11.38 9.74 29.69
C ALA A 215 12.64 10.60 29.57
N ILE A 216 12.62 11.60 28.68
CA ILE A 216 13.78 12.50 28.49
C ILE A 216 14.03 13.32 29.76
N ARG A 217 12.98 13.81 30.44
CA ARG A 217 13.15 14.51 31.73
C ARG A 217 13.78 13.63 32.81
N LYS A 218 13.39 12.36 32.91
CA LYS A 218 14.00 11.41 33.86
C LYS A 218 15.49 11.20 33.55
N ILE A 219 15.82 11.04 32.27
CA ILE A 219 17.21 10.90 31.82
C ILE A 219 18.03 12.14 32.19
N LEU A 220 17.54 13.35 31.86
CA LEU A 220 18.23 14.60 32.20
C LEU A 220 18.38 14.82 33.71
N MET A 221 17.41 14.39 34.51
CA MET A 221 17.46 14.46 35.97
C MET A 221 18.55 13.55 36.55
N HIS A 222 18.71 12.35 36.00
CA HIS A 222 19.77 11.42 36.40
C HIS A 222 21.16 11.79 35.87
N ILE A 223 21.25 12.60 34.82
CA ILE A 223 22.53 13.11 34.28
C ILE A 223 23.05 14.33 35.05
N SER A 224 22.14 15.09 35.68
CA SER A 224 22.47 16.34 36.39
C SER A 224 22.61 16.17 37.90
N ALA A 225 22.56 14.92 38.39
CA ALA A 225 22.72 14.53 39.80
C ALA A 225 24.13 13.95 40.03
#